data_AF-A0A2D5SA69-F1
#
_entry.id   AF-A0A2D5SA69-F1
#
_cell.length_a   1.000
_cell.length_b   1.000
_cell.length_c   1.000
_cell.angle_alpha   90.00
_cell.angle_beta   90.00
_cell.angle_gamma   90.00
#
_symmetry.space_group_name_H-M   'P 1'
#
loop_
_entity.id
_entity.type
_entity.pdbx_description
1 polymer ?
#
loop_
_entity_poly.entity_id
_entity_poly.type
_entity_poly.pdbx_seq_one_letter_code
_entity_poly.pdbx_strand_id
1 'polypeptide(L)'
;MSNALHKRIPICVSLCFYPIRELKEIVDRLATDLDVLVSPHGARLIAEVSGGLPRKAKHHLQNMRRHIPGAQSRQIHLKEVRRFLREFGVDAKGLTAQDRLYLSYLRDVGSASLESLAICLGLDAPYVRQQIEPLLIQQHRLVVIGPSGRRLTPAGKQWIEQHNSNTVKENNHDE
;
A
#
# COMPACT_ATOMS: atom_id res chain seq x y z
N MET A 1 -10.20 -6.55 29.24
CA MET A 1 -9.24 -6.46 30.36
C MET A 1 -8.11 -5.52 29.98
N SER A 2 -8.00 -4.35 30.63
CA SER A 2 -6.90 -3.42 30.39
C SER A 2 -5.60 -4.03 30.91
N ASN A 3 -4.68 -4.32 29.99
CA ASN A 3 -3.41 -5.01 30.22
C ASN A 3 -2.56 -4.27 31.27
N ALA A 4 -2.18 -4.91 32.38
CA ALA A 4 -1.50 -4.28 33.52
C ALA A 4 -0.17 -3.58 33.13
N LEU A 5 0.46 -4.07 32.07
CA LEU A 5 1.65 -3.49 31.46
C LEU A 5 1.39 -2.10 30.87
N HIS A 6 0.25 -1.90 30.19
CA HIS A 6 -0.09 -0.62 29.56
C HIS A 6 -0.24 0.50 30.59
N LYS A 7 -0.75 0.19 31.79
CA LYS A 7 -0.88 1.17 32.89
C LYS A 7 0.45 1.58 33.51
N ARG A 8 1.51 0.80 33.27
CA ARG A 8 2.87 1.04 33.81
C ARG A 8 3.79 1.73 32.81
N ILE A 9 3.33 2.01 31.59
CA ILE A 9 4.09 2.74 30.57
C ILE A 9 3.69 4.22 30.63
N PRO A 10 4.53 5.11 31.17
CA PRO A 10 4.19 6.51 31.38
C PRO A 10 4.11 7.33 30.09
N ILE A 11 4.79 6.90 29.02
CA ILE A 11 4.83 7.60 27.73
C ILE A 11 4.25 6.68 26.66
N CYS A 12 3.11 7.06 26.09
CA CYS A 12 2.54 6.43 24.91
C CYS A 12 2.85 7.30 23.68
N VAL A 13 3.76 6.83 22.83
CA VAL A 13 4.05 7.49 21.54
C VAL A 13 3.16 6.89 20.47
N SER A 14 2.39 7.75 19.78
CA SER A 14 1.65 7.37 18.58
C SER A 14 2.42 7.84 17.35
N LEU A 15 2.71 6.93 16.44
CA LEU A 15 3.36 7.26 15.18
C LEU A 15 2.31 7.67 14.15
N CYS A 16 2.53 8.82 13.52
CA CYS A 16 1.73 9.31 12.40
C CYS A 16 2.37 8.90 11.06
N PHE A 17 1.61 9.04 9.98
CA PHE A 17 2.16 8.88 8.63
C PHE A 17 3.21 9.94 8.35
N TYR A 18 4.25 9.52 7.62
CA TYR A 18 5.29 10.43 7.19
C TYR A 18 4.78 11.27 6.01
N PRO A 19 5.01 12.59 6.01
CA PRO A 19 4.79 13.39 4.82
C PRO A 19 5.74 12.94 3.70
N ILE A 20 5.35 13.18 2.45
CA ILE A 20 6.10 12.72 1.27
C ILE A 20 7.56 13.20 1.29
N ARG A 21 7.83 14.40 1.82
CA ARG A 21 9.19 14.95 1.92
C ARG A 21 10.07 14.11 2.85
N GLU A 22 9.62 13.85 4.07
CA GLU A 22 10.35 13.01 5.03
C GLU A 22 10.45 11.56 4.53
N LEU A 23 9.39 11.04 3.92
CA LEU A 23 9.41 9.68 3.39
C LEU A 23 10.39 9.54 2.22
N LYS A 24 10.56 10.58 1.40
CA LYS A 24 11.61 10.60 0.36
C LYS A 24 13.00 10.50 1.00
N GLU A 25 13.28 11.25 2.06
CA GLU A 25 14.56 11.13 2.78
C GLU A 25 14.78 9.72 3.35
N ILE A 26 13.72 9.11 3.87
CA ILE A 26 13.75 7.72 4.32
C ILE A 26 14.04 6.78 3.15
N VAL A 27 13.41 6.98 2.00
CA VAL A 27 13.66 6.19 0.78
C VAL A 27 15.11 6.33 0.33
N ASP A 28 15.67 7.54 0.33
CA ASP A 28 17.06 7.78 -0.07
C ASP A 28 18.04 7.04 0.86
N ARG A 29 17.79 7.06 2.19
CA ARG A 29 18.59 6.29 3.16
C ARG A 29 18.45 4.79 2.96
N LEU A 30 17.21 4.29 2.84
CA LEU A 30 16.94 2.87 2.62
C LEU A 30 17.54 2.35 1.30
N ALA A 31 17.53 3.17 0.25
CA ALA A 31 18.13 2.84 -1.03
C ALA A 31 19.66 2.67 -0.88
N THR A 32 20.30 3.53 -0.08
CA THR A 32 21.72 3.42 0.27
C THR A 32 22.01 2.14 1.06
N ASP A 33 21.23 1.85 2.11
CA ASP A 33 21.37 0.64 2.93
C ASP A 33 21.15 -0.66 2.15
N LEU A 34 20.37 -0.60 1.07
CA LEU A 34 20.00 -1.73 0.24
C LEU A 34 20.82 -1.82 -1.05
N ASP A 35 21.90 -1.05 -1.22
CA ASP A 35 22.69 -0.99 -2.46
C ASP A 35 21.80 -0.80 -3.71
N VAL A 36 20.83 0.11 -3.64
CA VAL A 36 19.97 0.45 -4.78
C VAL A 36 20.20 1.90 -5.15
N LEU A 37 20.70 2.13 -6.36
CA LEU A 37 20.87 3.50 -6.85
C LEU A 37 19.56 3.98 -7.47
N VAL A 38 18.88 4.94 -6.84
CA VAL A 38 17.61 5.49 -7.36
C VAL A 38 17.78 6.99 -7.65
N SER A 39 17.21 7.46 -8.75
CA SER A 39 17.17 8.89 -9.05
C SER A 39 16.27 9.67 -8.06
N PRO A 40 16.53 10.96 -7.78
CA PRO A 40 15.70 11.75 -6.86
C PRO A 40 14.20 11.78 -7.23
N HIS A 41 13.90 11.77 -8.53
CA HIS A 41 12.53 11.68 -9.04
C HIS A 41 11.92 10.29 -8.82
N GLY A 42 12.71 9.23 -8.96
CA GLY A 42 12.28 7.87 -8.66
C GLY A 42 12.00 7.67 -7.17
N ALA A 43 12.88 8.17 -6.30
CA ALA A 43 12.70 8.11 -4.85
C ALA A 43 11.42 8.83 -4.39
N ARG A 44 11.15 10.01 -4.98
CA ARG A 44 9.90 10.73 -4.74
C ARG A 44 8.67 9.92 -5.15
N LEU A 45 8.68 9.28 -6.31
CA LEU A 45 7.57 8.43 -6.75
C LEU A 45 7.34 7.25 -5.79
N ILE A 46 8.42 6.60 -5.33
CA ILE A 46 8.33 5.53 -4.34
C ILE A 46 7.71 6.05 -3.04
N ALA A 47 8.09 7.23 -2.58
CA ALA A 47 7.50 7.86 -1.40
C ALA A 47 5.99 8.13 -1.58
N GLU A 48 5.58 8.68 -2.72
CA GLU A 48 4.17 8.94 -3.03
C GLU A 48 3.34 7.65 -3.00
N VAL A 49 3.84 6.58 -3.60
CA VAL A 49 3.19 5.26 -3.72
C VAL A 49 3.21 4.50 -2.39
N SER A 50 4.20 4.71 -1.55
CA SER A 50 4.31 4.04 -0.25
C SER A 50 3.32 4.58 0.79
N GLY A 51 2.72 5.74 0.51
CA GLY A 51 1.59 6.24 1.29
C GLY A 51 1.92 6.55 2.75
N GLY A 52 3.05 7.22 2.99
CA GLY A 52 3.47 7.61 4.34
C GLY A 52 4.00 6.46 5.20
N LEU A 53 4.17 5.25 4.64
CA LEU A 53 4.62 4.06 5.36
C LEU A 53 6.06 3.67 4.97
N PRO A 54 7.06 3.88 5.86
CA PRO A 54 8.46 3.52 5.61
C PRO A 54 8.67 2.06 5.21
N ARG A 55 7.91 1.13 5.83
CA ARG A 55 8.02 -0.29 5.52
C ARG A 55 7.58 -0.63 4.07
N LYS A 56 6.57 0.07 3.52
CA LYS A 56 6.13 -0.13 2.14
C LYS A 56 7.22 0.36 1.19
N ALA A 57 7.83 1.49 1.52
CA ALA A 57 8.96 2.03 0.77
C ALA A 57 10.14 1.04 0.75
N LYS A 58 10.49 0.49 1.92
CA LYS A 58 11.50 -0.57 2.04
C LYS A 58 11.16 -1.81 1.20
N HIS A 59 9.91 -2.26 1.27
CA HIS A 59 9.43 -3.41 0.50
C HIS A 59 9.57 -3.19 -1.01
N HIS A 60 9.17 -2.02 -1.52
CA HIS A 60 9.35 -1.67 -2.93
C HIS A 60 10.81 -1.67 -3.34
N LEU A 61 11.71 -1.06 -2.56
CA LEU A 61 13.15 -1.06 -2.85
C LEU A 61 13.75 -2.46 -2.88
N GLN A 62 13.38 -3.32 -1.92
CA GLN A 62 13.85 -4.72 -1.89
C GLN A 62 13.40 -5.50 -3.13
N ASN A 63 12.16 -5.30 -3.58
CA ASN A 63 11.66 -5.95 -4.79
C ASN A 63 12.28 -5.36 -6.05
N MET A 64 12.50 -4.05 -6.10
CA MET A 64 13.22 -3.41 -7.21
C MET A 64 14.64 -3.97 -7.35
N ARG A 65 15.38 -4.14 -6.24
CA ARG A 65 16.72 -4.75 -6.25
C ARG A 65 16.72 -6.15 -6.86
N ARG A 66 15.66 -6.93 -6.60
CA ARG A 66 15.52 -8.30 -7.09
C ARG A 66 15.07 -8.37 -8.55
N HIS A 67 14.18 -7.46 -8.95
CA HIS A 67 13.51 -7.51 -10.26
C HIS A 67 14.25 -6.74 -11.35
N ILE A 68 15.01 -5.69 -10.98
CA ILE A 68 15.73 -4.84 -11.94
C ILE A 68 17.20 -5.30 -11.99
N PRO A 69 17.66 -5.88 -13.12
CA PRO A 69 19.05 -6.26 -13.29
C PRO A 69 19.97 -5.05 -13.18
N GLY A 70 21.08 -5.18 -12.44
CA GLY A 70 22.05 -4.10 -12.27
C GLY A 70 21.60 -2.97 -11.34
N ALA A 71 20.54 -3.16 -10.55
CA ALA A 71 20.07 -2.16 -9.56
C ALA A 71 21.17 -1.65 -8.60
N GLN A 72 22.24 -2.43 -8.40
CA GLN A 72 23.38 -2.10 -7.53
C GLN A 72 24.46 -1.26 -8.21
N SER A 73 24.58 -1.34 -9.53
CA SER A 73 25.66 -0.72 -10.30
C SER A 73 25.20 0.43 -11.19
N ARG A 74 23.88 0.58 -11.38
CA ARG A 74 23.27 1.55 -12.26
C ARG A 74 22.16 2.31 -11.54
N GLN A 75 22.07 3.60 -11.81
CA GLN A 75 20.97 4.42 -11.32
C GLN A 75 19.63 4.07 -12.01
N ILE A 76 18.61 3.78 -11.21
CA ILE A 76 17.25 3.52 -11.63
C ILE A 76 16.52 4.86 -11.78
N HIS A 77 16.16 5.17 -13.02
CA HIS A 77 15.48 6.41 -13.37
C HIS A 77 13.96 6.28 -13.24
N LEU A 78 13.27 7.43 -13.17
CA LEU A 78 11.81 7.51 -13.00
C LEU A 78 11.01 6.59 -13.94
N LYS A 79 11.42 6.45 -15.21
CA LYS A 79 10.74 5.58 -16.19
C LYS A 79 10.78 4.11 -15.78
N GLU A 80 11.91 3.64 -15.25
CA GLU A 80 12.09 2.26 -14.79
C GLU A 80 11.32 2.01 -13.50
N VAL A 81 11.32 2.98 -12.57
CA VAL A 81 10.50 2.88 -11.36
C VAL A 81 9.00 2.78 -11.73
N ARG A 82 8.52 3.62 -12.66
CA ARG A 82 7.13 3.54 -13.14
C ARG A 82 6.81 2.22 -13.83
N ARG A 83 7.75 1.69 -14.61
CA ARG A 83 7.59 0.38 -15.26
C ARG A 83 7.50 -0.73 -14.22
N PHE A 84 8.44 -0.78 -13.28
CA PHE A 84 8.46 -1.74 -12.18
C PHE A 84 7.15 -1.69 -11.37
N LEU A 85 6.68 -0.51 -10.99
CA LEU A 85 5.45 -0.37 -10.20
C LEU A 85 4.21 -0.89 -10.95
N ARG A 86 4.13 -0.62 -12.27
CA ARG A 86 3.05 -1.16 -13.12
C ARG A 86 3.12 -2.68 -13.23
N GLU A 87 4.30 -3.23 -13.49
CA GLU A 87 4.51 -4.69 -13.55
C GLU A 87 4.22 -5.37 -12.21
N PHE A 88 4.54 -4.72 -11.10
CA PHE A 88 4.23 -5.18 -9.74
C PHE A 88 2.75 -4.98 -9.36
N GLY A 89 1.94 -4.44 -10.26
CA GLY A 89 0.50 -4.25 -10.08
C GLY A 89 0.12 -3.14 -9.09
N VAL A 90 1.01 -2.17 -8.87
CA VAL A 90 0.79 -1.03 -7.96
C VAL A 90 0.27 0.18 -8.76
N ASP A 91 -0.89 0.67 -8.34
CA ASP A 91 -1.53 1.85 -8.92
C ASP A 91 -0.85 3.17 -8.48
N ALA A 92 -1.14 4.27 -9.17
CA ALA A 92 -0.67 5.62 -8.85
C ALA A 92 -0.99 6.05 -7.40
N LYS A 93 -2.06 5.51 -6.81
CA LYS A 93 -2.42 5.73 -5.40
C LYS A 93 -1.71 4.82 -4.40
N GLY A 94 -0.81 3.93 -4.83
CA GLY A 94 -0.14 2.98 -3.94
C GLY A 94 -0.95 1.74 -3.58
N LEU A 95 -2.05 1.51 -4.31
CA LEU A 95 -2.92 0.36 -4.13
C LEU A 95 -2.40 -0.81 -4.96
N THR A 96 -2.25 -1.95 -4.29
CA THR A 96 -1.81 -3.22 -4.87
C THR A 96 -3.00 -4.02 -5.41
N ALA A 97 -2.72 -5.10 -6.14
CA ALA A 97 -3.76 -6.06 -6.55
C ALA A 97 -4.55 -6.63 -5.35
N GLN A 98 -3.87 -6.90 -4.22
CA GLN A 98 -4.52 -7.37 -3.00
C GLN A 98 -5.44 -6.31 -2.38
N ASP A 99 -5.04 -5.05 -2.40
CA ASP A 99 -5.89 -3.93 -1.93
C ASP A 99 -7.16 -3.83 -2.78
N ARG A 100 -7.06 -4.04 -4.10
CA ARG A 100 -8.23 -4.09 -5.01
C ARG A 100 -9.15 -5.25 -4.70
N LEU A 101 -8.60 -6.44 -4.49
CA LEU A 101 -9.38 -7.62 -4.12
C LEU A 101 -10.11 -7.40 -2.79
N TYR A 102 -9.43 -6.84 -1.78
CA TYR A 102 -10.03 -6.47 -0.50
C TYR A 102 -11.24 -5.55 -0.68
N LEU A 103 -11.09 -4.50 -1.49
CA LEU A 103 -12.16 -3.53 -1.76
C LEU A 103 -13.31 -4.17 -2.55
N SER A 104 -13.01 -5.00 -3.55
CA SER A 104 -14.03 -5.69 -4.34
C SER A 104 -14.87 -6.66 -3.51
N TYR A 105 -14.23 -7.42 -2.60
CA TYR A 105 -14.94 -8.31 -1.70
C TYR A 105 -15.87 -7.56 -0.75
N LEU A 106 -15.43 -6.41 -0.23
CA LEU A 106 -16.28 -5.55 0.60
C LEU A 106 -17.43 -4.92 -0.17
N ARG A 107 -17.28 -4.67 -1.47
CA ARG A 107 -18.40 -4.22 -2.32
C ARG A 107 -19.47 -5.32 -2.40
N ASP A 108 -19.07 -6.56 -2.62
CA ASP A 108 -19.99 -7.67 -2.88
C ASP A 108 -20.74 -8.11 -1.62
N VAL A 109 -20.05 -8.18 -0.48
CA VAL A 109 -20.63 -8.64 0.79
C VAL A 109 -21.18 -7.47 1.65
N GLY A 110 -20.80 -6.23 1.33
CA GLY A 110 -21.18 -5.01 2.04
C GLY A 110 -20.44 -4.80 3.37
N SER A 111 -20.37 -5.83 4.22
CA SER A 111 -19.58 -5.82 5.46
C SER A 111 -18.95 -7.18 5.76
N ALA A 112 -17.69 -7.18 6.20
CA ALA A 112 -16.97 -8.42 6.52
C ALA A 112 -16.14 -8.33 7.81
N SER A 113 -15.95 -9.47 8.47
CA SER A 113 -14.97 -9.63 9.55
C SER A 113 -13.53 -9.63 8.97
N LEU A 114 -12.54 -9.44 9.84
CA LEU A 114 -11.13 -9.50 9.39
C LEU A 114 -10.77 -10.91 8.93
N GLU A 115 -11.29 -11.89 9.66
CA GLU A 115 -11.07 -13.30 9.46
C GLU A 115 -11.63 -13.74 8.09
N SER A 116 -12.84 -13.29 7.74
CA SER A 116 -13.42 -13.53 6.41
C SER A 116 -12.59 -12.89 5.30
N LEU A 117 -12.17 -11.63 5.47
CA LEU A 117 -11.31 -10.95 4.50
C LEU A 117 -9.96 -11.65 4.31
N ALA A 118 -9.37 -12.10 5.41
CA ALA A 118 -8.11 -12.84 5.41
C ALA A 118 -8.23 -14.16 4.62
N ILE A 119 -9.28 -14.94 4.87
CA ILE A 119 -9.56 -16.18 4.14
C ILE A 119 -9.74 -15.91 2.65
N CYS A 120 -10.55 -14.92 2.27
CA CYS A 120 -10.80 -14.61 0.86
C CYS A 120 -9.55 -14.12 0.11
N LEU A 121 -8.62 -13.48 0.82
CA LEU A 121 -7.35 -13.04 0.26
C LEU A 121 -6.27 -14.12 0.29
N GLY A 122 -6.48 -15.24 1.00
CA GLY A 122 -5.45 -16.24 1.26
C GLY A 122 -4.29 -15.70 2.09
N LEU A 123 -4.56 -14.74 2.97
CA LEU A 123 -3.56 -14.06 3.81
C LEU A 123 -3.89 -14.23 5.29
N ASP A 124 -2.90 -14.01 6.14
CA ASP A 124 -3.12 -14.00 7.58
C ASP A 124 -3.85 -12.73 8.03
N ALA A 125 -4.81 -12.86 8.95
CA ALA A 125 -5.55 -11.73 9.51
C ALA A 125 -4.65 -10.64 10.12
N PRO A 126 -3.59 -10.97 10.90
CA PRO A 126 -2.59 -9.99 11.33
C PRO A 126 -1.91 -9.26 10.17
N TYR A 127 -1.59 -9.98 9.08
CA TYR A 127 -0.97 -9.38 7.90
C TYR A 127 -1.92 -8.38 7.24
N VAL A 128 -3.19 -8.74 7.03
CA VAL A 128 -4.19 -7.82 6.45
C VAL A 128 -4.35 -6.56 7.32
N ARG A 129 -4.54 -6.72 8.63
CA ARG A 129 -4.69 -5.60 9.57
C ARG A 129 -3.46 -4.70 9.60
N GLN A 130 -2.28 -5.31 9.58
CA GLN A 130 -1.05 -4.54 9.70
C GLN A 130 -0.66 -3.93 8.37
N GLN A 131 -0.74 -4.62 7.24
CA GLN A 131 -0.13 -4.24 5.97
C GLN A 131 -1.08 -3.53 5.00
N ILE A 132 -2.34 -3.97 4.94
CA ILE A 132 -3.34 -3.55 3.95
C ILE A 132 -4.22 -2.43 4.54
N GLU A 133 -4.87 -2.70 5.67
CA GLU A 133 -5.87 -1.80 6.27
C GLU A 133 -5.37 -0.35 6.54
N PRO A 134 -4.13 -0.08 6.99
CA PRO A 134 -3.74 1.29 7.35
C PRO A 134 -3.82 2.28 6.18
N LEU A 135 -3.42 1.86 4.98
CA LEU A 135 -3.47 2.70 3.79
C LEU A 135 -4.93 2.97 3.36
N LEU A 136 -5.76 1.92 3.38
CA LEU A 136 -7.17 1.99 2.98
C LEU A 136 -8.02 2.85 3.93
N ILE A 137 -7.74 2.78 5.23
CA ILE A 137 -8.51 3.46 6.27
C ILE A 137 -7.99 4.88 6.50
N GLN A 138 -6.69 5.04 6.72
CA GLN A 138 -6.16 6.30 7.26
C GLN A 138 -5.82 7.31 6.14
N GLN A 139 -5.18 6.85 5.06
CA GLN A 139 -4.79 7.74 3.96
C GLN A 139 -5.91 7.94 2.95
N HIS A 140 -6.47 6.85 2.42
CA HIS A 140 -7.47 6.93 1.35
C HIS A 140 -8.92 7.00 1.86
N ARG A 141 -9.17 6.69 3.15
CA ARG A 141 -10.50 6.72 3.78
C ARG A 141 -11.56 5.95 2.98
N LEU A 142 -11.18 4.85 2.32
CA LEU A 142 -12.05 4.00 1.51
C LEU A 142 -12.82 2.99 2.36
N VAL A 143 -12.26 2.64 3.52
CA VAL A 143 -12.79 1.62 4.42
C VAL A 143 -12.95 2.22 5.82
N VAL A 144 -14.01 1.81 6.52
CA VAL A 144 -14.22 2.15 7.92
C VAL A 144 -14.51 0.89 8.73
N ILE A 145 -13.99 0.86 9.96
CA ILE A 145 -14.27 -0.20 10.93
C ILE A 145 -15.51 0.21 11.72
N GLY A 146 -16.61 -0.51 11.51
CA GLY A 146 -17.87 -0.34 12.23
C GLY A 146 -18.16 -1.51 13.19
N PRO A 147 -19.26 -1.43 13.96
CA PRO A 147 -19.66 -2.48 14.90
C PRO A 147 -19.95 -3.82 14.20
N SER A 148 -20.43 -3.78 12.96
CA SER A 148 -20.73 -4.98 12.15
C SER A 148 -19.53 -5.49 11.33
N GLY A 149 -18.34 -4.91 11.50
CA GLY A 149 -17.14 -5.25 10.73
C GLY A 149 -16.64 -4.12 9.83
N ARG A 150 -15.87 -4.46 8.80
CA ARG A 150 -15.30 -3.50 7.84
C ARG A 150 -16.30 -3.25 6.73
N ARG A 151 -16.48 -1.98 6.36
CA ARG A 151 -17.38 -1.55 5.27
C ARG A 151 -16.73 -0.48 4.43
N LEU A 152 -17.16 -0.39 3.16
CA LEU A 152 -16.75 0.70 2.29
C LEU A 152 -17.39 2.02 2.70
N THR A 153 -16.63 3.11 2.59
CA THR A 153 -17.14 4.47 2.68
C THR A 153 -17.77 4.88 1.33
N PRO A 154 -18.52 6.00 1.26
CA PRO A 154 -19.01 6.51 -0.02
C PRO A 154 -17.88 6.74 -1.05
N ALA A 155 -16.73 7.24 -0.59
CA ALA A 155 -15.54 7.40 -1.42
C ALA A 155 -14.99 6.05 -1.91
N GLY A 156 -15.00 5.02 -1.05
CA GLY A 156 -14.63 3.65 -1.40
C GLY A 156 -15.49 3.07 -2.53
N LYS A 157 -16.81 3.25 -2.44
CA LYS A 157 -17.76 2.79 -3.47
C LYS A 157 -17.52 3.48 -4.81
N GLN A 158 -17.42 4.82 -4.80
CA GLN A 158 -17.15 5.62 -6.01
C GLN A 158 -15.81 5.23 -6.66
N TRP A 159 -14.78 4.97 -5.84
CA TRP A 159 -13.47 4.57 -6.36
C TRP A 159 -13.56 3.24 -7.13
N ILE A 160 -14.27 2.25 -6.59
CA ILE A 160 -14.46 0.95 -7.25
C ILE A 160 -15.25 1.09 -8.56
N GLU A 161 -16.31 1.91 -8.59
CA GLU A 161 -17.11 2.18 -9.80
C GLU A 161 -16.26 2.79 -10.93
N GLN A 162 -15.38 3.73 -10.60
CA GLN A 162 -14.46 4.36 -11.55
C GLN A 162 -13.42 3.38 -12.11
N HIS A 163 -12.91 2.46 -11.29
CA HIS A 163 -11.84 1.55 -11.71
C HIS A 163 -12.36 0.32 -12.46
N ASN A 164 -13.59 -0.16 -12.16
CA ASN A 164 -14.24 -1.20 -12.96
C ASN A 164 -14.62 -0.71 -14.36
N SER A 165 -14.91 0.57 -14.52
CA SER A 165 -15.22 1.17 -15.83
C SER A 165 -13.99 1.24 -16.75
N ASN A 166 -12.79 1.28 -16.16
CA ASN A 166 -11.53 1.31 -16.91
C ASN A 166 -11.03 -0.09 -17.29
N THR A 167 -11.23 -1.12 -16.45
CA THR A 167 -10.87 -2.50 -16.80
C THR A 167 -11.70 -3.05 -17.97
N VAL A 168 -12.96 -2.61 -18.12
CA VAL A 168 -13.80 -2.97 -19.29
C VAL A 168 -13.31 -2.26 -20.57
N LYS A 169 -12.65 -1.10 -20.47
CA LYS A 169 -12.13 -0.39 -21.65
C LYS A 169 -10.77 -0.91 -22.12
N GLU A 170 -9.91 -1.37 -21.20
CA GLU A 170 -8.61 -1.97 -21.56
C GLU A 170 -8.78 -3.35 -22.22
N ASN A 171 -9.79 -4.14 -21.82
CA ASN A 171 -10.06 -5.44 -22.45
C ASN A 171 -10.70 -5.38 -23.85
N ASN A 172 -11.13 -4.19 -24.31
CA ASN A 172 -11.76 -4.00 -25.63
C ASN A 172 -10.77 -3.42 -26.68
N HIS A 173 -9.46 -3.36 -26.37
CA HIS A 173 -8.44 -2.85 -27.28
C HIS A 173 -7.42 -3.91 -27.75
N ASP A 174 -7.62 -5.17 -27.32
CA ASP A 174 -6.79 -6.32 -27.69
C ASP A 174 -7.56 -7.36 -28.55
N GLU A 175 -8.68 -6.97 -29.17
CA GLU A 175 -9.35 -7.74 -30.26
C GLU A 175 -9.22 -7.05 -31.61
#